data_AF-A0A1B9N0B8-F1
#
_entry.id   AF-A0A1B9N0B8-F1
#
_cell.length_a   1.000
_cell.length_b   1.000
_cell.length_c   1.000
_cell.angle_alpha   90.00
_cell.angle_beta   90.00
_cell.angle_gamma   90.00
#
_symmetry.space_group_name_H-M   'P 1'
#
loop_
_entity.id
_entity.type
_entity.pdbx_description
1 polymer ?
#
loop_
_entity_poly.entity_id
_entity_poly.type
_entity_poly.pdbx_seq_one_letter_code
_entity_poly.pdbx_strand_id
1 'polypeptide(L)'
;MHIQKALVMPILTVRHCLFGIILTLLNLIVPFQAIALSAITSNVIHGSRPYITLDGGRTHINSSEPLLSIKLSGGRLITSQEDTSSSQKPIILSGNLESIRDIQTFVPIDGNNTYPQIDIQKLMDAPYHYWGDDDGDGDILANGKLSLEWYDANQNITAKVKKNPSYKLDACKAPYRLFITTGESLTLSTRYGIPNETIYKQSSHSYYFKPSAPSVCYAQPNLSNDSSNNTEYKDLDGPDWVKGKGFVPQDINNPQRNFPSTGTNNVYFYLLLANVTPEEIISANGARVFPESGSGVSLALSSARTPGWGKGSQDVALKIVLKGPVNSSANKNFSPSTFKLYSDRAKSNVLYSFKIERWYIAQGARINASVQDAKDYCNRIGYRMPSVADYTNANNNDIWTGGIPGRNINGYRRQLSYRDGNGKWIGGLFNEWGTLFNHSDHYLGLDDWEPEHPYDWYWTIDTYKGDPLRVDSGDGDLYYNEPAYRVYRAACVKP
;
A
#
# COMPACT_ATOMS: atom_id res chain seq x y z
N MET A 1 0.98 -61.40 65.06
CA MET A 1 0.47 -60.11 64.58
C MET A 1 1.48 -59.55 63.59
N HIS A 2 1.02 -59.15 62.41
CA HIS A 2 1.76 -58.43 61.34
C HIS A 2 2.88 -59.13 60.55
N ILE A 3 2.61 -59.27 59.25
CA ILE A 3 3.39 -58.85 58.06
C ILE A 3 4.92 -58.79 58.21
N GLN A 4 5.66 -59.53 57.37
CA GLN A 4 6.93 -59.06 56.81
C GLN A 4 7.38 -59.81 55.54
N LYS A 5 8.17 -59.07 54.74
CA LYS A 5 8.62 -59.31 53.37
C LYS A 5 9.83 -60.26 53.24
N ALA A 6 9.90 -60.87 52.04
CA ALA A 6 11.05 -61.06 51.12
C ALA A 6 12.21 -62.06 51.42
N LEU A 7 12.48 -62.92 50.43
CA LEU A 7 13.77 -63.20 49.73
C LEU A 7 13.51 -64.26 48.61
N VAL A 8 13.63 -64.00 47.30
CA VAL A 8 14.79 -64.07 46.34
C VAL A 8 15.33 -65.48 45.94
N MET A 9 15.04 -65.87 44.67
CA MET A 9 15.77 -66.68 43.63
C MET A 9 16.34 -68.09 43.91
N PRO A 10 16.81 -68.90 42.90
CA PRO A 10 16.90 -68.75 41.41
C PRO A 10 16.31 -69.96 40.59
N ILE A 11 15.91 -69.87 39.29
CA ILE A 11 16.65 -70.01 37.98
C ILE A 11 17.39 -71.38 37.86
N LEU A 12 17.29 -72.28 36.84
CA LEU A 12 17.24 -72.18 35.37
C LEU A 12 16.95 -73.55 34.66
N THR A 13 16.21 -73.52 33.53
CA THR A 13 16.26 -74.38 32.31
C THR A 13 15.94 -75.89 32.38
N VAL A 14 15.44 -76.59 31.35
CA VAL A 14 15.72 -76.64 29.89
C VAL A 14 14.46 -77.26 29.22
N ARG A 15 13.75 -76.69 28.22
CA ARG A 15 14.14 -76.27 26.86
C ARG A 15 14.45 -77.43 25.88
N HIS A 16 13.61 -78.48 25.73
CA HIS A 16 13.78 -79.47 24.63
C HIS A 16 12.53 -80.13 23.98
N CYS A 17 11.29 -79.99 24.48
CA CYS A 17 10.14 -80.68 23.85
C CYS A 17 9.19 -79.82 22.99
N LEU A 18 9.25 -78.48 23.04
CA LEU A 18 8.32 -77.62 22.27
C LEU A 18 8.82 -77.23 20.87
N PHE A 19 10.09 -77.48 20.54
CA PHE A 19 10.65 -77.12 19.23
C PHE A 19 10.24 -78.10 18.11
N GLY A 20 9.84 -79.33 18.46
CA GLY A 20 9.42 -80.35 17.49
C GLY A 20 7.99 -80.19 16.96
N ILE A 21 7.10 -79.52 17.69
CA ILE A 21 5.69 -79.34 17.32
C ILE A 21 5.49 -78.06 16.48
N ILE A 22 6.34 -77.05 16.68
CA ILE A 22 6.30 -75.80 15.88
C ILE A 22 6.90 -76.03 14.48
N LEU A 23 7.87 -76.94 14.33
CA LEU A 23 8.49 -77.23 13.03
C LEU A 23 7.60 -78.10 12.11
N THR A 24 6.70 -78.92 12.68
CA THR A 24 5.75 -79.73 11.90
C THR A 24 4.50 -78.94 11.48
N LEU A 25 4.08 -77.94 12.27
CA LEU A 25 3.01 -77.00 11.88
C LEU A 25 3.47 -75.94 10.86
N LEU A 26 4.77 -75.65 10.76
CA LEU A 26 5.31 -74.73 9.74
C LEU A 26 5.38 -75.33 8.32
N ASN A 27 5.25 -76.66 8.18
CA ASN A 27 5.31 -77.35 6.89
C ASN A 27 3.93 -77.58 6.23
N LEU A 28 2.85 -77.05 6.82
CA LEU A 28 1.48 -77.14 6.29
C LEU A 28 0.93 -75.83 5.71
N ILE A 29 1.73 -74.77 5.70
CA ILE A 29 1.46 -73.58 4.86
C ILE A 29 2.07 -73.87 3.51
N VAL A 30 1.33 -74.63 2.69
CA VAL A 30 1.54 -74.70 1.25
C VAL A 30 1.67 -73.26 0.77
N PRO A 31 2.71 -72.88 -0.01
CA PRO A 31 2.64 -71.62 -0.71
C PRO A 31 1.45 -71.76 -1.65
N PHE A 32 0.33 -71.11 -1.33
CA PHE A 32 -0.56 -70.66 -2.37
C PHE A 32 0.30 -69.79 -3.27
N GLN A 33 0.92 -70.41 -4.26
CA GLN A 33 1.24 -69.71 -5.48
C GLN A 33 -0.11 -69.14 -5.88
N ALA A 34 -0.28 -67.83 -5.70
CA ALA A 34 -1.35 -67.12 -6.35
C ALA A 34 -1.15 -67.43 -7.83
N ILE A 35 -1.91 -68.40 -8.33
CA ILE A 35 -2.07 -68.60 -9.76
C ILE A 35 -2.76 -67.32 -10.18
N ALA A 36 -1.98 -66.34 -10.62
CA ALA A 36 -2.52 -65.16 -11.25
C ALA A 36 -3.36 -65.67 -12.41
N LEU A 37 -4.67 -65.51 -12.31
CA LEU A 37 -5.60 -65.92 -13.33
C LEU A 37 -5.31 -65.05 -14.55
N SER A 38 -4.53 -65.57 -15.50
CA SER A 38 -4.30 -64.88 -16.76
C SER A 38 -5.56 -65.03 -17.60
N ALA A 39 -6.52 -64.12 -17.42
CA ALA A 39 -7.64 -63.99 -18.33
C ALA A 39 -7.13 -63.36 -19.62
N ILE A 40 -7.19 -64.11 -20.73
CA ILE A 40 -6.93 -63.58 -22.07
C ILE A 40 -8.30 -63.28 -22.67
N THR A 41 -8.63 -62.00 -22.82
CA THR A 41 -9.85 -61.59 -23.52
C THR A 41 -9.59 -61.60 -25.02
N SER A 42 -10.58 -62.02 -25.81
CA SER A 42 -10.51 -61.99 -27.28
C SER A 42 -10.54 -60.57 -27.84
N ASN A 43 -11.04 -59.61 -27.06
CA ASN A 43 -11.14 -58.19 -27.38
C ASN A 43 -10.49 -57.36 -26.28
N VAL A 44 -10.09 -56.14 -26.61
CA VAL A 44 -9.66 -55.13 -25.64
C VAL A 44 -10.81 -54.89 -24.63
N ILE A 45 -10.51 -54.98 -23.34
CA ILE A 45 -11.43 -54.51 -22.30
C ILE A 45 -11.38 -52.99 -22.34
N HIS A 46 -12.52 -52.38 -22.64
CA HIS A 46 -12.66 -50.93 -22.59
C HIS A 46 -12.96 -50.50 -21.16
N GLY A 47 -12.06 -49.68 -20.62
CA GLY A 47 -12.10 -49.12 -19.29
C GLY A 47 -12.68 -47.71 -19.25
N SER A 48 -12.43 -47.01 -18.15
CA SER A 48 -12.62 -45.56 -18.07
C SER A 48 -11.31 -44.84 -18.41
N ARG A 49 -11.37 -43.52 -18.64
CA ARG A 49 -10.17 -42.69 -18.79
C ARG A 49 -9.85 -42.06 -17.44
N PRO A 50 -8.58 -41.78 -17.11
CA PRO A 50 -8.26 -41.00 -15.92
C PRO A 50 -8.85 -39.60 -16.02
N TYR A 51 -9.32 -39.05 -14.91
CA TYR A 51 -9.98 -37.74 -14.87
C TYR A 51 -9.55 -36.93 -13.65
N ILE A 52 -9.68 -35.60 -13.76
CA ILE A 52 -9.53 -34.69 -12.62
C ILE A 52 -10.79 -34.78 -11.76
N THR A 53 -10.60 -34.84 -10.44
CA THR A 53 -11.68 -34.77 -9.45
C THR A 53 -11.22 -33.96 -8.24
N LEU A 54 -12.11 -33.16 -7.67
CA LEU A 54 -11.80 -32.30 -6.52
C LEU A 54 -12.49 -32.77 -5.23
N ASP A 55 -13.28 -33.85 -5.32
CA ASP A 55 -14.15 -34.36 -4.26
C ASP A 55 -14.00 -35.87 -4.05
N GLY A 56 -12.84 -36.41 -4.43
CA GLY A 56 -12.48 -37.82 -4.22
C GLY A 56 -13.22 -38.78 -5.14
N GLY A 57 -13.45 -38.41 -6.40
CA GLY A 57 -14.05 -39.26 -7.42
C GLY A 57 -15.58 -39.16 -7.54
N ARG A 58 -16.24 -38.23 -6.84
CA ARG A 58 -17.69 -38.06 -6.96
C ARG A 58 -18.07 -37.29 -8.22
N THR A 59 -17.23 -36.34 -8.61
CA THR A 59 -17.43 -35.52 -9.80
C THR A 59 -16.29 -35.71 -10.80
N HIS A 60 -16.66 -36.01 -12.04
CA HIS A 60 -15.73 -36.11 -13.17
C HIS A 60 -15.65 -34.75 -13.85
N ILE A 61 -14.50 -34.11 -13.74
CA ILE A 61 -14.29 -32.81 -14.37
C ILE A 61 -13.90 -33.03 -15.83
N ASN A 62 -14.66 -32.42 -16.73
CA ASN A 62 -14.51 -32.56 -18.19
C ASN A 62 -13.79 -31.37 -18.86
N SER A 63 -13.40 -30.35 -18.09
CA SER A 63 -12.65 -29.17 -18.57
C SER A 63 -11.62 -28.74 -17.53
N SER A 64 -10.62 -27.93 -17.92
CA SER A 64 -9.64 -27.40 -16.96
C SER A 64 -10.16 -26.21 -16.13
N GLU A 65 -11.38 -25.72 -16.40
CA GLU A 65 -11.95 -24.52 -15.79
C GLU A 65 -12.13 -24.63 -14.27
N PRO A 66 -12.53 -25.77 -13.68
CA PRO A 66 -12.63 -25.89 -12.22
C PRO A 66 -11.31 -25.64 -11.49
N LEU A 67 -10.15 -25.90 -12.13
CA LEU A 67 -8.82 -25.59 -11.58
C LEU A 67 -8.52 -24.09 -11.54
N LEU A 68 -9.33 -23.27 -12.22
CA LEU A 68 -9.22 -21.81 -12.21
C LEU A 68 -10.08 -21.18 -11.10
N SER A 69 -10.75 -21.98 -10.27
CA SER A 69 -11.63 -21.48 -9.20
C SER A 69 -10.83 -20.83 -8.07
N ILE A 70 -11.46 -19.89 -7.38
CA ILE A 70 -10.91 -19.25 -6.18
C ILE A 70 -11.78 -19.51 -4.96
N LYS A 71 -11.17 -19.49 -3.78
CA LYS A 71 -11.88 -19.57 -2.51
C LYS A 71 -11.48 -18.41 -1.62
N LEU A 72 -12.48 -17.64 -1.17
CA LEU A 72 -12.25 -16.53 -0.23
C LEU A 72 -12.19 -17.05 1.21
N SER A 73 -11.51 -16.37 2.14
CA SER A 73 -11.34 -16.85 3.53
C SER A 73 -12.63 -16.90 4.38
N GLY A 74 -13.78 -16.50 3.83
CA GLY A 74 -15.13 -16.84 4.34
C GLY A 74 -15.67 -18.21 3.88
N GLY A 75 -14.87 -19.01 3.17
CA GLY A 75 -15.27 -20.30 2.61
C GLY A 75 -16.01 -20.21 1.26
N ARG A 76 -16.34 -19.00 0.79
CA ARG A 76 -17.04 -18.79 -0.48
C ARG A 76 -16.15 -19.21 -1.66
N LEU A 77 -16.53 -20.31 -2.30
CA LEU A 77 -15.99 -20.75 -3.58
C LEU A 77 -16.61 -19.91 -4.69
N ILE A 78 -15.78 -19.46 -5.64
CA ILE A 78 -16.21 -18.80 -6.88
C ILE A 78 -15.52 -19.55 -8.01
N THR A 79 -16.34 -20.18 -8.86
CA THR A 79 -15.83 -20.88 -10.05
C THR A 79 -15.62 -19.89 -11.18
N SER A 80 -14.72 -20.22 -12.12
CA SER A 80 -14.50 -19.36 -13.30
C SER A 80 -15.72 -19.27 -14.21
N GLN A 81 -16.62 -20.27 -14.15
CA GLN A 81 -17.85 -20.31 -14.93
C GLN A 81 -18.95 -19.41 -14.37
N GLU A 82 -18.96 -19.17 -13.05
CA GLU A 82 -19.97 -18.37 -12.36
C GLU A 82 -19.53 -16.92 -12.08
N ASP A 83 -18.23 -16.64 -12.19
CA ASP A 83 -17.71 -15.31 -11.93
C ASP A 83 -18.19 -14.29 -12.98
N THR A 84 -18.67 -13.15 -12.48
CA THR A 84 -19.10 -12.01 -13.31
C THR A 84 -18.31 -10.74 -12.97
N SER A 85 -17.18 -10.90 -12.27
CA SER A 85 -16.35 -9.78 -11.85
C SER A 85 -15.69 -9.09 -13.03
N SER A 86 -15.54 -7.77 -12.92
CA SER A 86 -14.82 -6.96 -13.90
C SER A 86 -14.11 -5.80 -13.20
N SER A 87 -13.30 -5.04 -13.94
CA SER A 87 -12.66 -3.84 -13.39
C SER A 87 -13.69 -2.79 -12.94
N GLN A 88 -14.88 -2.75 -13.54
CA GLN A 88 -15.97 -1.86 -13.14
C GLN A 88 -16.86 -2.46 -12.03
N LYS A 89 -16.96 -3.79 -11.96
CA LYS A 89 -17.75 -4.51 -10.96
C LYS A 89 -16.88 -5.58 -10.27
N PRO A 90 -15.91 -5.17 -9.44
CA PRO A 90 -15.03 -6.11 -8.76
C PRO A 90 -15.75 -6.81 -7.60
N ILE A 91 -15.21 -7.96 -7.21
CA ILE A 91 -15.57 -8.64 -5.96
C ILE A 91 -15.11 -7.77 -4.78
N ILE A 92 -16.07 -7.35 -3.96
CA ILE A 92 -15.77 -6.56 -2.76
C ILE A 92 -15.24 -7.49 -1.66
N LEU A 93 -14.08 -7.14 -1.11
CA LEU A 93 -13.46 -7.82 0.02
C LEU A 93 -13.73 -7.01 1.29
N SER A 94 -14.40 -7.61 2.27
CA SER A 94 -14.85 -6.92 3.50
C SER A 94 -14.25 -7.50 4.76
N GLY A 95 -14.10 -6.66 5.80
CA GLY A 95 -13.57 -7.06 7.10
C GLY A 95 -12.08 -7.38 7.04
N ASN A 96 -11.65 -8.51 7.61
CA ASN A 96 -10.24 -8.91 7.64
C ASN A 96 -9.72 -9.47 6.30
N LEU A 97 -10.54 -9.47 5.24
CA LEU A 97 -10.23 -10.03 3.91
C LEU A 97 -9.33 -9.12 3.07
N GLU A 98 -8.27 -8.56 3.67
CA GLU A 98 -7.48 -7.50 3.05
C GLU A 98 -6.09 -7.95 2.61
N SER A 99 -5.80 -9.25 2.58
CA SER A 99 -4.53 -9.75 2.07
C SER A 99 -4.70 -10.70 0.90
N ILE A 100 -3.61 -10.91 0.15
CA ILE A 100 -3.56 -11.92 -0.90
C ILE A 100 -3.87 -13.33 -0.37
N ARG A 101 -3.54 -13.64 0.90
CA ARG A 101 -3.84 -14.95 1.52
C ARG A 101 -5.32 -15.21 1.68
N ASP A 102 -6.14 -14.17 1.69
CA ASP A 102 -7.59 -14.29 1.80
C ASP A 102 -8.23 -14.76 0.47
N ILE A 103 -7.42 -14.88 -0.59
CA ILE A 103 -7.82 -15.36 -1.91
C ILE A 103 -7.01 -16.63 -2.21
N GLN A 104 -7.60 -17.79 -1.93
CA GLN A 104 -6.99 -19.09 -2.16
C GLN A 104 -7.24 -19.57 -3.59
N THR A 105 -6.24 -20.22 -4.16
CA THR A 105 -6.29 -20.88 -5.47
C THR A 105 -5.67 -22.26 -5.37
N PHE A 106 -5.72 -23.04 -6.44
CA PHE A 106 -4.99 -24.31 -6.55
C PHE A 106 -3.47 -24.13 -6.68
N VAL A 107 -2.96 -22.90 -6.79
CA VAL A 107 -1.54 -22.58 -6.69
C VAL A 107 -1.29 -22.04 -5.27
N PRO A 108 -0.97 -22.89 -4.29
CA PRO A 108 -0.82 -22.47 -2.90
C PRO A 108 0.31 -21.45 -2.79
N ILE A 109 0.09 -20.39 -2.01
CA ILE A 109 1.11 -19.37 -1.73
C ILE A 109 2.06 -19.82 -0.61
N ASP A 110 1.55 -20.57 0.36
CA ASP A 110 2.32 -21.12 1.46
C ASP A 110 2.81 -22.54 1.11
N GLY A 111 4.07 -22.86 1.41
CA GLY A 111 4.67 -24.18 1.13
C GLY A 111 5.02 -24.46 -0.34
N ASN A 112 4.72 -23.55 -1.26
CA ASN A 112 5.03 -23.71 -2.69
C ASN A 112 6.29 -22.95 -3.11
N ASN A 113 7.39 -23.68 -3.29
CA ASN A 113 8.65 -23.10 -3.78
C ASN A 113 8.61 -22.63 -5.24
N THR A 114 7.62 -23.05 -6.03
CA THR A 114 7.45 -22.66 -7.44
C THR A 114 6.41 -21.55 -7.64
N TYR A 115 5.88 -20.95 -6.57
CA TYR A 115 4.94 -19.81 -6.67
C TYR A 115 5.52 -18.71 -7.58
N PRO A 116 4.74 -18.13 -8.52
CA PRO A 116 3.28 -18.17 -8.67
C PRO A 116 2.76 -19.32 -9.56
N GLN A 117 3.45 -20.46 -9.61
CA GLN A 117 3.08 -21.61 -10.44
C GLN A 117 3.08 -22.93 -9.65
N ILE A 118 2.38 -23.92 -10.19
CA ILE A 118 2.43 -25.31 -9.74
C ILE A 118 2.30 -26.25 -10.95
N ASP A 119 3.07 -27.32 -10.96
CA ASP A 119 2.93 -28.38 -11.97
C ASP A 119 1.67 -29.19 -11.68
N ILE A 120 0.91 -29.59 -12.71
CA ILE A 120 -0.32 -30.35 -12.51
C ILE A 120 -0.05 -31.69 -11.83
N GLN A 121 1.09 -32.33 -12.10
CA GLN A 121 1.52 -33.54 -11.39
C GLN A 121 1.45 -33.38 -9.86
N LYS A 122 1.90 -32.24 -9.31
CA LYS A 122 1.85 -31.99 -7.86
C LYS A 122 0.44 -31.96 -7.30
N LEU A 123 -0.57 -31.61 -8.10
CA LEU A 123 -1.99 -31.65 -7.72
C LEU A 123 -2.57 -33.07 -7.75
N MET A 124 -1.98 -33.97 -8.55
CA MET A 124 -2.37 -35.37 -8.60
C MET A 124 -1.75 -36.17 -7.45
N ASP A 125 -0.55 -35.79 -7.03
CA ASP A 125 0.19 -36.42 -5.95
C ASP A 125 -0.37 -36.07 -4.56
N ALA A 126 0.14 -36.76 -3.53
CA ALA A 126 -0.10 -36.37 -2.14
C ALA A 126 0.43 -34.94 -1.90
N PRO A 127 -0.30 -34.09 -1.14
CA PRO A 127 -1.48 -34.43 -0.33
C PRO A 127 -2.84 -34.21 -1.03
N TYR A 128 -2.87 -33.79 -2.30
CA TYR A 128 -4.10 -33.29 -2.93
C TYR A 128 -4.95 -34.39 -3.53
N HIS A 129 -4.32 -35.33 -4.24
CA HIS A 129 -5.02 -36.45 -4.89
C HIS A 129 -6.19 -36.00 -5.80
N TYR A 130 -6.00 -34.94 -6.59
CA TYR A 130 -7.06 -34.38 -7.46
C TYR A 130 -7.24 -35.14 -8.78
N TRP A 131 -7.25 -36.47 -8.72
CA TRP A 131 -7.50 -37.35 -9.87
C TRP A 131 -8.25 -38.61 -9.45
N GLY A 132 -8.87 -39.27 -10.42
CA GLY A 132 -9.54 -40.55 -10.26
C GLY A 132 -9.53 -41.33 -11.56
N ASP A 133 -9.79 -42.62 -11.41
CA ASP A 133 -10.00 -43.57 -12.49
C ASP A 133 -10.95 -44.67 -11.97
N ASP A 134 -12.06 -44.92 -12.66
CA ASP A 134 -13.17 -45.72 -12.10
C ASP A 134 -12.87 -47.22 -12.06
N ASP A 135 -12.01 -47.67 -12.95
CA ASP A 135 -11.53 -49.05 -13.05
C ASP A 135 -10.20 -49.29 -12.33
N GLY A 136 -9.63 -48.24 -11.73
CA GLY A 136 -8.54 -48.34 -10.77
C GLY A 136 -7.16 -48.45 -11.41
N ASP A 137 -6.99 -47.92 -12.62
CA ASP A 137 -5.70 -47.76 -13.26
C ASP A 137 -4.83 -46.80 -12.43
N GLY A 138 -3.79 -47.34 -11.79
CA GLY A 138 -2.81 -46.59 -11.02
C GLY A 138 -1.77 -45.85 -11.87
N ASP A 139 -0.71 -45.39 -11.21
CA ASP A 139 0.47 -44.78 -11.85
C ASP A 139 0.14 -43.54 -12.72
N ILE A 140 -0.58 -42.56 -12.13
CA ILE A 140 -0.96 -41.32 -12.82
C ILE A 140 0.27 -40.48 -13.20
N LEU A 141 0.29 -40.04 -14.45
CA LEU A 141 1.18 -39.02 -14.97
C LEU A 141 0.35 -37.84 -15.45
N ALA A 142 0.76 -36.62 -15.09
CA ALA A 142 0.10 -35.41 -15.52
C ALA A 142 1.10 -34.36 -16.02
N ASN A 143 0.80 -33.80 -17.19
CA ASN A 143 1.58 -32.76 -17.85
C ASN A 143 0.84 -31.42 -17.85
N GLY A 144 1.63 -30.34 -17.83
CA GLY A 144 1.17 -28.96 -17.83
C GLY A 144 1.32 -28.28 -16.48
N LYS A 145 0.92 -27.00 -16.41
CA LYS A 145 1.10 -26.15 -15.23
C LYS A 145 -0.12 -25.30 -14.98
N LEU A 146 -0.29 -24.85 -13.76
CA LEU A 146 -1.22 -23.79 -13.40
C LEU A 146 -0.41 -22.58 -12.92
N SER A 147 -0.69 -21.40 -13.48
CA SER A 147 0.06 -20.17 -13.24
C SER A 147 -0.85 -19.02 -12.81
N LEU A 148 -0.34 -18.17 -11.92
CA LEU A 148 -1.00 -16.94 -11.47
C LEU A 148 -0.22 -15.69 -11.87
N GLU A 149 -0.96 -14.63 -12.17
CA GLU A 149 -0.42 -13.27 -12.24
C GLU A 149 -1.32 -12.31 -11.47
N TRP A 150 -0.71 -11.45 -10.66
CA TRP A 150 -1.38 -10.42 -9.89
C TRP A 150 -1.11 -9.04 -10.47
N TYR A 151 -2.16 -8.24 -10.57
CA TYR A 151 -2.12 -6.85 -11.00
C TYR A 151 -2.84 -5.98 -9.98
N ASP A 152 -2.28 -4.81 -9.71
CA ASP A 152 -3.05 -3.69 -9.20
C ASP A 152 -3.58 -2.85 -10.37
N ALA A 153 -4.27 -1.74 -10.10
CA ALA A 153 -4.83 -0.88 -11.14
C ALA A 153 -3.79 -0.28 -12.11
N ASN A 154 -2.52 -0.26 -11.73
CA ASN A 154 -1.46 0.43 -12.46
C ASN A 154 -0.42 -0.52 -13.06
N GLN A 155 -0.18 -1.69 -12.46
CA GLN A 155 0.95 -2.54 -12.81
C GLN A 155 0.80 -4.01 -12.36
N ASN A 156 1.66 -4.87 -12.93
CA ASN A 156 1.86 -6.23 -12.44
C ASN A 156 2.60 -6.19 -11.08
N ILE A 157 2.07 -6.88 -10.09
CA ILE A 157 2.59 -6.98 -8.72
C ILE A 157 2.95 -8.40 -8.31
N THR A 158 2.93 -9.37 -9.23
CA THR A 158 3.18 -10.80 -8.96
C THR A 158 4.49 -11.03 -8.20
N ALA A 159 5.57 -10.34 -8.59
CA ALA A 159 6.85 -10.44 -7.89
C ALA A 159 6.81 -9.87 -6.46
N LYS A 160 6.01 -8.82 -6.21
CA LYS A 160 5.80 -8.25 -4.86
C LYS A 160 5.03 -9.23 -3.98
N VAL A 161 3.97 -9.83 -4.52
CA VAL A 161 3.18 -10.86 -3.84
C VAL A 161 4.05 -12.08 -3.49
N LYS A 162 4.88 -12.56 -4.42
CA LYS A 162 5.82 -13.66 -4.17
C LYS A 162 6.79 -13.36 -3.03
N LYS A 163 7.31 -12.13 -2.96
CA LYS A 163 8.25 -11.71 -1.91
C LYS A 163 7.57 -11.47 -0.55
N ASN A 164 6.29 -11.11 -0.57
CA ASN A 164 5.50 -10.83 0.63
C ASN A 164 4.11 -11.49 0.53
N PRO A 165 3.98 -12.76 0.93
CA PRO A 165 2.68 -13.44 0.96
C PRO A 165 1.63 -12.75 1.85
N SER A 166 2.07 -11.95 2.83
CA SER A 166 1.19 -11.11 3.67
C SER A 166 0.85 -9.75 3.03
N TYR A 167 1.03 -9.60 1.71
CA TYR A 167 0.76 -8.34 1.01
C TYR A 167 -0.70 -7.91 1.23
N LYS A 168 -0.87 -6.75 1.89
CA LYS A 168 -2.18 -6.14 2.10
C LYS A 168 -2.62 -5.40 0.84
N LEU A 169 -3.85 -5.64 0.44
CA LEU A 169 -4.52 -4.97 -0.65
C LEU A 169 -4.89 -3.56 -0.21
N ASP A 170 -4.53 -2.59 -1.03
CA ASP A 170 -4.71 -1.17 -0.79
C ASP A 170 -5.89 -0.68 -1.64
N ALA A 171 -6.91 -0.13 -0.99
CA ALA A 171 -8.09 0.42 -1.65
C ALA A 171 -7.74 1.46 -2.74
N CYS A 172 -6.61 2.15 -2.59
CA CYS A 172 -6.12 3.18 -3.50
C CYS A 172 -5.39 2.63 -4.74
N LYS A 173 -5.08 1.34 -4.74
CA LYS A 173 -4.52 0.62 -5.89
C LYS A 173 -5.53 -0.33 -6.54
N ALA A 174 -6.77 -0.34 -6.06
CA ALA A 174 -7.84 -1.14 -6.62
C ALA A 174 -8.38 -0.52 -7.95
N PRO A 175 -9.03 -1.32 -8.81
CA PRO A 175 -9.28 -2.75 -8.67
C PRO A 175 -8.01 -3.59 -8.90
N TYR A 176 -7.89 -4.69 -8.17
CA TYR A 176 -6.88 -5.71 -8.40
C TYR A 176 -7.39 -6.74 -9.39
N ARG A 177 -6.48 -7.36 -10.17
CA ARG A 177 -6.79 -8.47 -11.07
C ARG A 177 -5.90 -9.67 -10.76
N LEU A 178 -6.51 -10.83 -10.54
CA LEU A 178 -5.86 -12.13 -10.50
C LEU A 178 -6.13 -12.85 -11.81
N PHE A 179 -5.08 -13.10 -12.59
CA PHE A 179 -5.14 -13.92 -13.78
C PHE A 179 -4.68 -15.33 -13.44
N ILE A 180 -5.49 -16.33 -13.79
CA ILE A 180 -5.18 -17.75 -13.61
C ILE A 180 -5.20 -18.40 -14.99
N THR A 181 -4.18 -19.19 -15.31
CA THR A 181 -4.07 -19.83 -16.64
C THR A 181 -3.36 -21.17 -16.55
N THR A 182 -3.79 -22.12 -17.40
CA THR A 182 -3.03 -23.36 -17.63
C THR A 182 -1.85 -23.15 -18.58
N GLY A 183 -1.85 -22.05 -19.34
CA GLY A 183 -0.85 -21.71 -20.36
C GLY A 183 -0.90 -22.58 -21.62
N GLU A 184 -1.12 -23.88 -21.45
CA GLU A 184 -1.20 -24.90 -22.48
C GLU A 184 -2.31 -25.92 -22.13
N SER A 185 -2.51 -26.92 -22.99
CA SER A 185 -3.39 -28.06 -22.69
C SER A 185 -2.77 -28.92 -21.57
N LEU A 186 -3.62 -29.50 -20.73
CA LEU A 186 -3.22 -30.44 -19.68
C LEU A 186 -3.49 -31.87 -20.16
N THR A 187 -2.63 -32.80 -19.78
CA THR A 187 -2.83 -34.23 -20.08
C THR A 187 -2.74 -35.03 -18.80
N LEU A 188 -3.70 -35.92 -18.57
CA LEU A 188 -3.63 -36.98 -17.57
C LEU A 188 -3.49 -38.31 -18.30
N SER A 189 -2.55 -39.15 -17.89
CA SER A 189 -2.40 -40.49 -18.43
C SER A 189 -2.07 -41.52 -17.36
N THR A 190 -2.62 -42.71 -17.53
CA THR A 190 -2.34 -43.89 -16.71
C THR A 190 -1.46 -44.87 -17.49
N ARG A 191 -0.74 -45.73 -16.76
CA ARG A 191 0.11 -46.76 -17.36
C ARG A 191 -0.71 -47.84 -18.08
N TYR A 192 -1.89 -48.13 -17.58
CA TYR A 192 -2.83 -49.13 -18.05
C TYR A 192 -4.18 -48.47 -18.39
N GLY A 193 -5.12 -49.22 -18.94
CA GLY A 193 -6.42 -48.70 -19.37
C GLY A 193 -6.54 -48.47 -20.87
N ILE A 194 -7.76 -48.63 -21.39
CA ILE A 194 -8.10 -48.19 -22.75
C ILE A 194 -9.51 -47.57 -22.70
N PRO A 195 -9.64 -46.24 -22.83
CA PRO A 195 -8.58 -45.23 -23.04
C PRO A 195 -7.76 -44.90 -21.79
N ASN A 196 -6.43 -44.77 -21.90
CA ASN A 196 -5.54 -44.41 -20.77
C ASN A 196 -5.17 -42.92 -20.70
N GLU A 197 -5.82 -42.05 -21.46
CA GLU A 197 -5.45 -40.64 -21.57
C GLU A 197 -6.67 -39.73 -21.61
N THR A 198 -6.56 -38.58 -20.92
CA THR A 198 -7.48 -37.46 -21.01
C THR A 198 -6.72 -36.17 -21.29
N ILE A 199 -7.15 -35.46 -22.34
CA ILE A 199 -6.61 -34.15 -22.71
C ILE A 199 -7.63 -33.07 -22.37
N TYR A 200 -7.20 -32.11 -21.55
CA TYR A 200 -7.94 -30.91 -21.20
C TYR A 200 -7.42 -29.72 -22.00
N LYS A 201 -8.31 -29.00 -22.69
CA LYS A 201 -7.93 -27.80 -23.43
C LYS A 201 -7.37 -26.72 -22.50
N GLN A 202 -6.50 -25.88 -23.05
CA GLN A 202 -6.03 -24.68 -22.37
C GLN A 202 -7.20 -23.81 -21.91
N SER A 203 -7.10 -23.26 -20.70
CA SER A 203 -8.07 -22.30 -20.15
C SER A 203 -7.40 -21.19 -19.36
N SER A 204 -8.09 -20.06 -19.23
CA SER A 204 -7.65 -18.94 -18.41
C SER A 204 -8.84 -18.11 -17.93
N HIS A 205 -8.71 -17.47 -16.77
CA HIS A 205 -9.75 -16.60 -16.19
C HIS A 205 -9.14 -15.42 -15.44
N SER A 206 -9.88 -14.31 -15.37
CA SER A 206 -9.50 -13.13 -14.59
C SER A 206 -10.54 -12.82 -13.53
N TYR A 207 -10.12 -12.75 -12.26
CA TYR A 207 -10.94 -12.25 -11.17
C TYR A 207 -10.55 -10.82 -10.81
N TYR A 208 -11.53 -9.98 -10.50
CA TYR A 208 -11.29 -8.60 -10.08
C TYR A 208 -11.71 -8.39 -8.63
N PHE A 209 -10.88 -7.70 -7.85
CA PHE A 209 -11.11 -7.48 -6.41
C PHE A 209 -10.98 -6.02 -6.01
N LYS A 210 -11.70 -5.63 -4.96
CA LYS A 210 -11.60 -4.31 -4.35
C LYS A 210 -11.77 -4.42 -2.82
N PRO A 211 -10.78 -3.99 -2.00
CA PRO A 211 -10.97 -3.85 -0.56
C PRO A 211 -12.11 -2.89 -0.23
N SER A 212 -12.84 -3.09 0.88
CA SER A 212 -13.95 -2.23 1.26
C SER A 212 -13.61 -1.19 2.34
N ALA A 213 -12.45 -1.27 2.98
CA ALA A 213 -12.09 -0.31 4.02
C ALA A 213 -11.95 1.12 3.47
N PRO A 214 -12.46 2.13 4.20
CA PRO A 214 -12.19 3.54 3.94
C PRO A 214 -10.70 3.85 3.97
N SER A 215 -10.20 4.55 2.96
CA SER A 215 -8.79 4.96 2.88
C SER A 215 -8.63 6.36 2.33
N VAL A 216 -7.53 7.01 2.72
CA VAL A 216 -7.00 8.19 2.04
C VAL A 216 -5.92 7.73 1.07
N CYS A 217 -6.05 8.10 -0.20
CA CYS A 217 -5.11 7.74 -1.25
C CYS A 217 -4.01 8.78 -1.38
N TYR A 218 -4.39 10.05 -1.37
CA TYR A 218 -3.45 11.16 -1.51
C TYR A 218 -3.92 12.36 -0.72
N ALA A 219 -2.97 13.12 -0.17
CA ALA A 219 -3.18 14.49 0.28
C ALA A 219 -2.62 15.44 -0.78
N GLN A 220 -3.51 16.17 -1.45
CA GLN A 220 -3.21 16.96 -2.63
C GLN A 220 -3.22 18.46 -2.30
N PRO A 221 -2.06 19.07 -2.03
CA PRO A 221 -1.89 20.52 -2.10
C PRO A 221 -1.75 20.96 -3.57
N ASN A 222 -1.37 22.22 -3.80
CA ASN A 222 -1.06 22.73 -5.13
C ASN A 222 -0.08 21.82 -5.89
N LEU A 223 -0.40 21.52 -7.16
CA LEU A 223 0.36 20.64 -8.06
C LEU A 223 1.10 21.40 -9.17
N SER A 224 0.94 22.72 -9.26
CA SER A 224 1.41 23.51 -10.42
C SER A 224 2.92 23.44 -10.63
N ASN A 225 3.69 23.15 -9.59
CA ASN A 225 5.13 22.91 -9.68
C ASN A 225 5.52 21.50 -9.19
N ASP A 226 4.98 20.49 -9.87
CA ASP A 226 5.42 19.09 -9.77
C ASP A 226 5.85 18.56 -11.15
N SER A 227 6.32 17.30 -11.24
CA SER A 227 6.83 16.80 -12.51
C SER A 227 5.80 16.68 -13.63
N SER A 228 4.50 16.82 -13.35
CA SER A 228 3.44 16.83 -14.37
C SER A 228 3.43 18.12 -15.21
N ASN A 229 3.99 19.20 -14.66
CA ASN A 229 4.01 20.53 -15.27
C ASN A 229 5.42 21.07 -15.45
N ASN A 230 6.36 20.69 -14.57
CA ASN A 230 7.75 21.14 -14.61
C ASN A 230 8.70 19.95 -14.74
N THR A 231 9.44 19.86 -15.84
CA THR A 231 10.42 18.80 -16.08
C THR A 231 11.87 19.23 -15.86
N GLU A 232 12.10 20.43 -15.33
CA GLU A 232 13.43 20.99 -15.09
C GLU A 232 14.22 20.14 -14.09
N TYR A 233 13.60 19.79 -12.96
CA TYR A 233 14.22 18.93 -11.96
C TYR A 233 13.70 17.49 -12.08
N LYS A 234 14.60 16.57 -12.47
CA LYS A 234 14.26 15.13 -12.59
C LYS A 234 13.77 14.49 -11.30
N ASP A 235 14.14 15.06 -10.15
CA ASP A 235 13.78 14.57 -8.83
C ASP A 235 12.73 15.47 -8.13
N LEU A 236 12.00 16.31 -8.86
CA LEU A 236 10.99 17.21 -8.29
C LEU A 236 9.94 16.47 -7.45
N ASP A 237 9.58 15.27 -7.87
CA ASP A 237 8.68 14.39 -7.12
C ASP A 237 9.49 13.60 -6.08
N GLY A 238 9.36 13.98 -4.80
CA GLY A 238 10.02 13.31 -3.69
C GLY A 238 9.50 11.90 -3.41
N PRO A 239 10.13 11.18 -2.46
CA PRO A 239 9.81 9.78 -2.16
C PRO A 239 8.38 9.54 -1.66
N ASP A 240 7.76 10.58 -1.12
CA ASP A 240 6.41 10.61 -0.57
C ASP A 240 5.41 11.34 -1.48
N TRP A 241 5.80 11.68 -2.71
CA TRP A 241 4.98 12.40 -3.68
C TRP A 241 4.69 11.54 -4.91
N VAL A 242 3.44 11.58 -5.40
CA VAL A 242 3.06 11.00 -6.68
C VAL A 242 2.66 12.11 -7.63
N LYS A 243 3.34 12.15 -8.77
CA LYS A 243 3.08 13.03 -9.92
C LYS A 243 1.59 13.19 -10.19
N GLY A 244 1.10 14.43 -10.21
CA GLY A 244 -0.29 14.77 -10.52
C GLY A 244 -1.31 14.31 -9.47
N LYS A 245 -0.86 13.78 -8.31
CA LYS A 245 -1.72 13.28 -7.24
C LYS A 245 -1.43 13.93 -5.88
N GLY A 246 -0.18 14.14 -5.53
CA GLY A 246 0.23 14.77 -4.26
C GLY A 246 0.91 13.80 -3.30
N PHE A 247 0.84 14.11 -2.00
CA PHE A 247 1.49 13.32 -0.95
C PHE A 247 0.80 11.98 -0.71
N VAL A 248 1.59 10.90 -0.62
CA VAL A 248 1.12 9.57 -0.21
C VAL A 248 1.04 9.52 1.32
N PRO A 249 -0.11 9.20 1.92
CA PRO A 249 -0.22 8.94 3.36
C PRO A 249 0.77 7.86 3.81
N GLN A 250 1.47 8.11 4.92
CA GLN A 250 2.53 7.24 5.43
C GLN A 250 2.05 6.37 6.58
N ASP A 251 1.76 6.98 7.74
CA ASP A 251 1.39 6.24 8.95
C ASP A 251 0.40 7.06 9.80
N ILE A 252 -0.84 6.59 9.87
CA ILE A 252 -1.92 7.24 10.64
C ILE A 252 -1.68 7.24 12.15
N ASN A 253 -0.79 6.38 12.66
CA ASN A 253 -0.44 6.33 14.08
C ASN A 253 0.73 7.27 14.42
N ASN A 254 1.42 7.80 13.40
CA ASN A 254 2.53 8.73 13.54
C ASN A 254 2.24 10.03 12.75
N PRO A 255 1.41 10.94 13.30
CA PRO A 255 0.91 12.11 12.57
C PRO A 255 2.00 13.00 11.94
N GLN A 256 3.20 13.09 12.54
CA GLN A 256 4.32 13.84 11.96
C GLN A 256 4.87 13.28 10.63
N ARG A 257 4.44 12.09 10.22
CA ARG A 257 4.84 11.47 8.94
C ARG A 257 3.88 11.76 7.79
N ASN A 258 2.77 12.43 8.05
CA ASN A 258 1.78 12.75 7.03
C ASN A 258 1.75 14.25 6.80
N PHE A 259 1.55 14.62 5.54
CA PHE A 259 1.30 16.01 5.16
C PHE A 259 0.01 16.55 5.80
N PRO A 260 -0.05 17.82 6.21
CA PRO A 260 1.06 18.78 6.26
C PRO A 260 1.82 18.81 7.59
N SER A 261 3.09 19.23 7.54
CA SER A 261 3.88 19.59 8.74
C SER A 261 3.94 21.10 8.99
N THR A 262 3.61 21.90 7.97
CA THR A 262 3.61 23.36 8.02
C THR A 262 2.23 23.92 7.64
N GLY A 263 1.95 25.17 7.98
CA GLY A 263 0.71 25.80 7.53
C GLY A 263 0.69 27.31 7.66
N THR A 264 -0.20 27.93 6.90
CA THR A 264 -0.58 29.33 7.02
C THR A 264 -2.10 29.44 6.89
N ASN A 265 -2.67 30.61 7.15
CA ASN A 265 -4.12 30.76 7.06
C ASN A 265 -4.59 30.62 5.61
N ASN A 266 -5.74 30.00 5.40
CA ASN A 266 -6.39 29.81 4.10
C ASN A 266 -5.70 28.90 3.08
N VAL A 267 -4.48 28.39 3.31
CA VAL A 267 -4.01 27.27 2.47
C VAL A 267 -4.91 26.06 2.65
N TYR A 268 -5.07 25.29 1.59
CA TYR A 268 -5.96 24.14 1.58
C TYR A 268 -5.40 22.99 0.78
N PHE A 269 -5.83 21.79 1.12
CA PHE A 269 -5.49 20.58 0.38
C PHE A 269 -6.72 19.68 0.29
N TYR A 270 -6.64 18.70 -0.60
CA TYR A 270 -7.70 17.74 -0.82
C TYR A 270 -7.26 16.35 -0.37
N LEU A 271 -8.10 15.65 0.39
CA LEU A 271 -7.93 14.21 0.57
C LEU A 271 -8.69 13.49 -0.54
N LEU A 272 -7.96 12.77 -1.39
CA LEU A 272 -8.51 11.87 -2.39
C LEU A 272 -8.83 10.55 -1.68
N LEU A 273 -10.09 10.16 -1.67
CA LEU A 273 -10.62 9.08 -0.83
C LEU A 273 -10.92 7.83 -1.65
N ALA A 274 -10.83 6.66 -1.00
CA ALA A 274 -11.35 5.40 -1.50
C ALA A 274 -12.33 4.80 -0.51
N ASN A 275 -13.44 4.25 -1.01
CA ASN A 275 -14.50 3.60 -0.25
C ASN A 275 -15.16 4.45 0.85
N VAL A 276 -15.04 5.78 0.75
CA VAL A 276 -15.75 6.73 1.59
C VAL A 276 -15.89 8.05 0.86
N THR A 277 -16.96 8.77 1.14
CA THR A 277 -17.27 10.07 0.53
C THR A 277 -16.86 11.22 1.45
N PRO A 278 -16.55 12.41 0.90
CA PRO A 278 -16.30 13.60 1.72
C PRO A 278 -17.44 13.91 2.70
N GLU A 279 -18.69 13.71 2.29
CA GLU A 279 -19.89 13.96 3.08
C GLU A 279 -19.97 13.04 4.31
N GLU A 280 -19.60 11.77 4.17
CA GLU A 280 -19.51 10.83 5.30
C GLU A 280 -18.44 11.28 6.31
N ILE A 281 -17.28 11.76 5.84
CA ILE A 281 -16.22 12.26 6.72
C ILE A 281 -16.65 13.54 7.43
N ILE A 282 -17.31 14.46 6.74
CA ILE A 282 -17.86 15.69 7.35
C ILE A 282 -18.94 15.33 8.38
N SER A 283 -19.78 14.34 8.09
CA SER A 283 -20.80 13.82 9.00
C SER A 283 -20.20 13.15 10.25
N ALA A 284 -19.02 12.54 10.12
CA ALA A 284 -18.30 11.91 11.24
C ALA A 284 -17.53 12.91 12.13
N ASN A 285 -16.97 13.96 11.53
CA ASN A 285 -16.03 14.87 12.22
C ASN A 285 -16.60 16.27 12.49
N GLY A 286 -17.65 16.66 11.76
CA GLY A 286 -18.15 18.04 11.69
C GLY A 286 -17.45 18.86 10.60
N ALA A 287 -18.11 19.93 10.14
CA ALA A 287 -17.55 20.86 9.14
C ALA A 287 -16.38 21.70 9.68
N ARG A 288 -16.21 21.76 11.00
CA ARG A 288 -15.07 22.41 11.65
C ARG A 288 -14.42 21.45 12.64
N VAL A 289 -13.12 21.22 12.47
CA VAL A 289 -12.34 20.30 13.30
C VAL A 289 -11.29 21.08 14.09
N PHE A 290 -11.19 20.77 15.38
CA PHE A 290 -10.17 21.30 16.28
C PHE A 290 -9.09 20.24 16.52
N PRO A 291 -7.86 20.64 16.85
CA PRO A 291 -6.80 19.68 17.07
C PRO A 291 -7.05 18.88 18.35
N GLU A 292 -6.60 17.63 18.37
CA GLU A 292 -6.60 16.75 19.55
C GLU A 292 -5.57 17.22 20.60
N SER A 293 -4.53 17.92 20.15
CA SER A 293 -3.54 18.59 21.00
C SER A 293 -2.97 19.81 20.29
N GLY A 294 -2.59 20.84 21.06
CA GLY A 294 -2.16 22.14 20.51
C GLY A 294 -3.31 23.14 20.42
N SER A 295 -3.06 24.28 19.79
CA SER A 295 -4.00 25.42 19.78
C SER A 295 -3.63 26.44 18.70
N GLY A 296 -4.59 27.32 18.39
CA GLY A 296 -4.42 28.41 17.42
C GLY A 296 -4.87 28.07 16.00
N VAL A 297 -4.96 26.78 15.65
CA VAL A 297 -5.39 26.34 14.32
C VAL A 297 -6.65 25.47 14.40
N SER A 298 -7.50 25.55 13.39
CA SER A 298 -8.64 24.67 13.16
C SER A 298 -8.76 24.35 11.66
N LEU A 299 -9.50 23.31 11.32
CA LEU A 299 -9.77 22.92 9.94
C LEU A 299 -11.20 23.27 9.59
N ALA A 300 -11.42 23.77 8.37
CA ALA A 300 -12.75 23.81 7.75
C ALA A 300 -12.83 22.73 6.67
N LEU A 301 -13.81 21.85 6.79
CA LEU A 301 -14.04 20.72 5.89
C LEU A 301 -15.20 21.01 4.94
N SER A 302 -15.03 20.66 3.67
CA SER A 302 -16.09 20.74 2.66
C SER A 302 -15.86 19.71 1.56
N SER A 303 -16.94 19.26 0.92
CA SER A 303 -16.84 18.50 -0.34
C SER A 303 -16.59 19.46 -1.50
N ALA A 304 -15.62 19.15 -2.34
CA ALA A 304 -15.32 19.94 -3.52
C ALA A 304 -14.68 19.08 -4.61
N ARG A 305 -14.75 19.53 -5.85
CA ARG A 305 -13.90 18.99 -6.91
C ARG A 305 -12.50 19.60 -6.79
N THR A 306 -11.47 18.76 -6.92
CA THR A 306 -10.10 19.26 -7.04
C THR A 306 -10.01 20.20 -8.26
N PRO A 307 -9.20 21.28 -8.21
CA PRO A 307 -9.16 22.27 -9.29
C PRO A 307 -8.63 21.72 -10.62
N GLY A 308 -7.96 20.56 -10.58
CA GLY A 308 -7.16 20.07 -11.69
C GLY A 308 -5.87 20.87 -11.85
N TRP A 309 -5.25 21.31 -10.74
CA TRP A 309 -3.99 22.04 -10.77
C TRP A 309 -2.97 21.34 -11.67
N GLY A 310 -2.43 22.08 -12.64
CA GLY A 310 -1.57 21.51 -13.67
C GLY A 310 -2.27 20.47 -14.56
N LYS A 311 -1.71 19.26 -14.62
CA LYS A 311 -2.33 18.08 -15.29
C LYS A 311 -3.00 17.12 -14.30
N GLY A 312 -3.35 17.59 -13.11
CA GLY A 312 -4.05 16.80 -12.09
C GLY A 312 -5.48 16.44 -12.54
N SER A 313 -5.99 15.32 -12.04
CA SER A 313 -7.39 14.93 -12.25
C SER A 313 -8.35 15.81 -11.44
N GLN A 314 -9.58 15.97 -11.94
CA GLN A 314 -10.68 16.66 -11.26
C GLN A 314 -11.58 15.64 -10.53
N ASP A 315 -11.23 15.32 -9.29
CA ASP A 315 -11.89 14.33 -8.46
C ASP A 315 -12.75 15.00 -7.39
N VAL A 316 -13.88 14.38 -7.02
CA VAL A 316 -14.62 14.79 -5.82
C VAL A 316 -13.80 14.34 -4.61
N ALA A 317 -13.44 15.29 -3.75
CA ALA A 317 -12.51 15.09 -2.66
C ALA A 317 -12.91 15.90 -1.42
N LEU A 318 -12.36 15.52 -0.27
CA LEU A 318 -12.53 16.28 0.96
C LEU A 318 -11.55 17.44 0.97
N LYS A 319 -12.04 18.66 0.77
CA LYS A 319 -11.25 19.89 0.90
C LYS A 319 -11.07 20.23 2.38
N ILE A 320 -9.83 20.43 2.77
CA ILE A 320 -9.40 20.82 4.11
C ILE A 320 -8.75 22.19 4.01
N VAL A 321 -9.36 23.21 4.61
CA VAL A 321 -8.81 24.57 4.69
C VAL A 321 -8.24 24.80 6.08
N LEU A 322 -6.98 25.22 6.16
CA LEU A 322 -6.37 25.60 7.42
C LEU A 322 -6.86 26.99 7.84
N LYS A 323 -7.30 27.12 9.09
CA LYS A 323 -7.75 28.37 9.69
C LYS A 323 -6.95 28.66 10.94
N GLY A 324 -6.25 29.78 10.98
CA GLY A 324 -5.42 30.15 12.12
C GLY A 324 -5.08 31.64 12.12
N PRO A 325 -4.15 32.06 12.98
CA PRO A 325 -3.82 33.47 13.12
C PRO A 325 -3.15 34.03 11.87
N VAL A 326 -3.47 35.29 11.58
CA VAL A 326 -2.90 36.15 10.53
C VAL A 326 -2.36 37.45 11.14
N ASN A 327 -1.76 38.32 10.33
CA ASN A 327 -1.21 39.59 10.80
C ASN A 327 -2.27 40.47 11.52
N SER A 328 -3.50 40.51 11.01
CA SER A 328 -4.60 41.27 11.63
C SER A 328 -5.26 40.59 12.84
N SER A 329 -4.88 39.35 13.18
CA SER A 329 -5.49 38.63 14.31
C SER A 329 -5.11 39.27 15.65
N ALA A 330 -6.10 39.45 16.53
CA ALA A 330 -5.85 39.94 17.89
C ALA A 330 -4.99 38.97 18.70
N ASN A 331 -5.29 37.67 18.61
CA ASN A 331 -4.48 36.61 19.18
C ASN A 331 -3.70 35.90 18.08
N LYS A 332 -2.37 35.92 18.19
CA LYS A 332 -1.45 35.25 17.26
C LYS A 332 -0.79 34.01 17.87
N ASN A 333 -1.32 33.48 18.96
CA ASN A 333 -0.73 32.31 19.58
C ASN A 333 -0.94 31.07 18.72
N PHE A 334 0.12 30.28 18.65
CA PHE A 334 0.17 28.98 18.01
C PHE A 334 1.04 28.06 18.86
N SER A 335 0.66 26.79 18.87
CA SER A 335 1.47 25.68 19.38
C SER A 335 1.30 24.48 18.44
N PRO A 336 2.30 23.60 18.31
CA PRO A 336 2.22 22.45 17.42
C PRO A 336 0.90 21.69 17.61
N SER A 337 0.18 21.47 16.52
CA SER A 337 -1.21 21.01 16.57
C SER A 337 -1.40 19.69 15.84
N THR A 338 -1.89 18.66 16.55
CA THR A 338 -2.18 17.35 15.97
C THR A 338 -3.66 17.21 15.64
N PHE A 339 -3.97 16.78 14.42
CA PHE A 339 -5.32 16.53 13.96
C PHE A 339 -5.52 15.05 13.65
N LYS A 340 -6.73 14.57 13.92
CA LYS A 340 -7.22 13.26 13.51
C LYS A 340 -8.59 13.43 12.85
N LEU A 341 -8.75 12.82 11.70
CA LEU A 341 -10.03 12.65 11.01
C LEU A 341 -10.43 11.19 11.11
N TYR A 342 -11.70 10.95 11.38
CA TYR A 342 -12.26 9.63 11.64
C TYR A 342 -13.21 9.23 10.52
N SER A 343 -13.30 7.94 10.22
CA SER A 343 -14.29 7.40 9.27
C SER A 343 -15.65 7.12 9.92
N ASP A 344 -15.73 7.17 11.25
CA ASP A 344 -16.95 6.94 12.03
C ASP A 344 -17.21 8.01 13.09
N ARG A 345 -18.49 8.23 13.40
CA ARG A 345 -18.94 9.19 14.44
C ARG A 345 -18.51 8.83 15.85
N ALA A 346 -18.28 7.54 16.14
CA ALA A 346 -17.80 7.11 17.44
C ALA A 346 -16.29 7.43 17.64
N LYS A 347 -15.62 7.94 16.60
CA LYS A 347 -14.19 8.28 16.58
C LYS A 347 -13.30 7.09 16.96
N SER A 348 -13.70 5.89 16.54
CA SER A 348 -12.98 4.65 16.83
C SER A 348 -11.96 4.29 15.75
N ASN A 349 -12.18 4.73 14.50
CA ASN A 349 -11.33 4.43 13.35
C ASN A 349 -10.74 5.73 12.80
N VAL A 350 -9.44 5.94 13.02
CA VAL A 350 -8.70 7.06 12.45
C VAL A 350 -8.52 6.81 10.95
N LEU A 351 -9.03 7.72 10.13
CA LEU A 351 -8.89 7.71 8.68
C LEU A 351 -7.61 8.44 8.25
N TYR A 352 -7.32 9.57 8.88
CA TYR A 352 -6.15 10.39 8.57
C TYR A 352 -5.68 11.13 9.80
N SER A 353 -4.37 11.31 9.94
CA SER A 353 -3.82 12.13 11.01
C SER A 353 -2.60 12.88 10.50
N PHE A 354 -2.41 14.10 10.98
CA PHE A 354 -1.25 14.92 10.66
C PHE A 354 -0.93 15.87 11.81
N LYS A 355 0.27 16.46 11.78
CA LYS A 355 0.72 17.40 12.80
C LYS A 355 1.33 18.64 12.17
N ILE A 356 0.70 19.79 12.37
CA ILE A 356 1.28 21.08 12.00
C ILE A 356 2.28 21.45 13.11
N GLU A 357 3.56 21.47 12.78
CA GLU A 357 4.67 21.79 13.67
C GLU A 357 5.24 23.18 13.47
N ARG A 358 4.83 23.89 12.41
CA ARG A 358 5.22 25.29 12.16
C ARG A 358 4.09 26.06 11.50
N TRP A 359 3.75 27.21 12.08
CA TRP A 359 2.75 28.13 11.53
C TRP A 359 3.40 29.41 11.01
N TYR A 360 2.93 29.88 9.86
CA TYR A 360 3.49 31.03 9.15
C TYR A 360 2.47 32.16 9.05
N ILE A 361 2.93 33.37 9.34
CA ILE A 361 2.18 34.61 9.17
C ILE A 361 2.99 35.54 8.25
N ALA A 362 2.46 35.81 7.06
CA ALA A 362 2.99 36.86 6.19
C ALA A 362 2.61 38.25 6.71
N GLN A 363 3.44 39.25 6.46
CA GLN A 363 3.12 40.64 6.80
C GLN A 363 1.96 41.18 5.97
N GLY A 364 1.85 40.70 4.73
CA GLY A 364 0.83 41.05 3.75
C GLY A 364 1.44 41.17 2.35
N ALA A 365 0.62 40.96 1.32
CA ALA A 365 1.03 41.19 -0.06
C ALA A 365 1.36 42.66 -0.32
N ARG A 366 2.30 42.92 -1.23
CA ARG A 366 2.77 44.25 -1.66
C ARG A 366 3.39 45.10 -0.53
N ILE A 367 3.75 44.46 0.58
CA ILE A 367 4.48 45.11 1.68
C ILE A 367 5.97 44.80 1.54
N ASN A 368 6.69 45.83 1.10
CA ASN A 368 8.14 45.85 1.00
C ASN A 368 8.78 46.01 2.39
N ALA A 369 9.79 45.20 2.68
CA ALA A 369 10.55 45.24 3.93
C ALA A 369 12.05 45.15 3.65
N SER A 370 12.86 45.83 4.48
CA SER A 370 14.27 45.45 4.63
C SER A 370 14.39 44.18 5.48
N VAL A 371 15.56 43.55 5.49
CA VAL A 371 15.84 42.40 6.36
C VAL A 371 15.63 42.75 7.84
N GLN A 372 15.99 43.96 8.26
CA GLN A 372 15.83 44.42 9.64
C GLN A 372 14.36 44.67 9.98
N ASP A 373 13.61 45.30 9.09
CA ASP A 373 12.16 45.51 9.26
C ASP A 373 11.42 44.17 9.39
N ALA A 374 11.80 43.18 8.57
CA ALA A 374 11.23 41.83 8.63
C ALA A 374 11.50 41.16 9.97
N LYS A 375 12.75 41.25 10.47
CA LYS A 375 13.14 40.70 11.78
C LYS A 375 12.37 41.37 12.92
N ASP A 376 12.30 42.70 12.91
CA ASP A 376 11.60 43.47 13.95
C ASP A 376 10.09 43.23 13.92
N TYR A 377 9.50 43.12 12.72
CA TYR A 377 8.11 42.72 12.56
C TYR A 377 7.83 41.35 13.19
N CYS A 378 8.65 40.33 12.88
CA CYS A 378 8.43 38.99 13.43
C CYS A 378 8.53 38.97 14.96
N ASN A 379 9.58 39.59 15.52
CA ASN A 379 9.74 39.69 16.97
C ASN A 379 8.54 40.39 17.63
N ARG A 380 8.04 41.47 17.02
CA ARG A 380 6.88 42.22 17.53
C ARG A 380 5.61 41.38 17.60
N ILE A 381 5.40 40.45 16.67
CA ILE A 381 4.23 39.56 16.69
C ILE A 381 4.44 38.28 17.49
N GLY A 382 5.61 38.11 18.14
CA GLY A 382 5.93 36.91 18.95
C GLY A 382 6.28 35.68 18.12
N TYR A 383 6.78 35.91 16.89
CA TYR A 383 7.29 34.90 15.96
C TYR A 383 8.77 35.18 15.70
N ARG A 384 9.46 34.28 15.00
CA ARG A 384 10.81 34.54 14.51
C ARG A 384 10.81 34.72 13.00
N MET A 385 11.85 35.41 12.52
CA MET A 385 12.18 35.39 11.11
C MET A 385 12.51 33.94 10.67
N PRO A 386 11.98 33.48 9.53
CA PRO A 386 12.27 32.15 9.00
C PRO A 386 13.73 31.98 8.60
N SER A 387 14.25 30.77 8.74
CA SER A 387 15.47 30.34 8.07
C SER A 387 15.16 29.89 6.64
N VAL A 388 16.17 29.69 5.81
CA VAL A 388 16.01 29.05 4.50
C VAL A 388 15.33 27.68 4.65
N ALA A 389 15.70 26.92 5.68
CA ALA A 389 15.11 25.62 6.01
C ALA A 389 13.67 25.69 6.54
N ASP A 390 13.12 26.89 6.75
CA ASP A 390 11.69 27.07 7.02
C ASP A 390 10.87 27.33 5.76
N TYR A 391 11.50 27.60 4.63
CA TYR A 391 10.80 27.82 3.37
C TYR A 391 10.99 26.67 2.39
N THR A 392 12.23 26.22 2.20
CA THR A 392 12.60 25.34 1.10
C THR A 392 13.53 24.22 1.55
N ASN A 393 13.59 23.15 0.76
CA ASN A 393 14.55 22.06 0.90
C ASN A 393 15.62 22.07 -0.22
N ALA A 394 15.69 23.16 -0.97
CA ALA A 394 16.70 23.43 -1.99
C ALA A 394 18.10 23.61 -1.42
N ASN A 395 19.10 23.47 -2.29
CA ASN A 395 20.48 23.86 -2.02
C ASN A 395 21.03 24.68 -3.17
N ASN A 396 22.06 25.46 -2.88
CA ASN A 396 22.85 26.15 -3.87
C ASN A 396 24.32 26.03 -3.44
N ASN A 397 25.10 25.22 -4.16
CA ASN A 397 26.46 24.77 -3.82
C ASN A 397 27.33 25.81 -3.10
N ASP A 398 27.32 27.05 -3.58
CA ASP A 398 28.22 28.08 -3.07
C ASP A 398 27.59 28.95 -1.98
N ILE A 399 26.27 28.90 -1.80
CA ILE A 399 25.50 29.83 -0.96
C ILE A 399 24.85 29.13 0.24
N TRP A 400 24.23 27.97 0.04
CA TRP A 400 23.47 27.26 1.07
C TRP A 400 23.45 25.74 0.84
N THR A 401 23.84 24.99 1.86
CA THR A 401 23.88 23.51 1.85
C THR A 401 23.00 22.89 2.93
N GLY A 402 22.04 23.66 3.47
CA GLY A 402 21.19 23.24 4.58
C GLY A 402 19.88 22.55 4.19
N GLY A 403 19.63 22.34 2.89
CA GLY A 403 18.50 21.58 2.33
C GLY A 403 18.76 20.07 2.30
N ILE A 404 18.24 19.38 1.28
CA ILE A 404 18.36 17.90 1.16
C ILE A 404 19.84 17.48 1.00
N PRO A 405 20.38 16.60 1.86
CA PRO A 405 21.76 16.15 1.76
C PRO A 405 22.04 15.49 0.41
N GLY A 406 23.15 15.87 -0.23
CA GLY A 406 23.55 15.33 -1.53
C GLY A 406 22.74 15.82 -2.73
N ARG A 407 21.77 16.73 -2.53
CA ARG A 407 20.98 17.31 -3.62
C ARG A 407 21.39 18.75 -3.88
N ASN A 408 22.26 18.98 -4.86
CA ASN A 408 22.64 20.34 -5.25
C ASN A 408 21.75 20.88 -6.38
N ILE A 409 20.55 21.31 -6.02
CA ILE A 409 19.58 21.91 -6.95
C ILE A 409 18.95 23.11 -6.24
N ASN A 410 19.07 24.28 -6.85
CA ASN A 410 18.36 25.49 -6.44
C ASN A 410 16.94 25.37 -6.98
N GLY A 411 15.98 25.19 -6.08
CA GLY A 411 14.61 24.80 -6.39
C GLY A 411 14.19 23.63 -5.52
N TYR A 412 12.99 23.67 -4.93
CA TYR A 412 12.57 22.62 -4.00
C TYR A 412 12.34 21.28 -4.69
N ARG A 413 12.29 20.23 -3.86
CA ARG A 413 11.65 18.95 -4.16
C ARG A 413 10.32 18.86 -3.42
N ARG A 414 9.25 18.42 -4.07
CA ARG A 414 7.95 18.11 -3.43
C ARG A 414 8.14 16.96 -2.44
N GLN A 415 8.29 17.30 -1.17
CA GLN A 415 8.58 16.34 -0.09
C GLN A 415 8.15 16.94 1.24
N LEU A 416 7.61 16.11 2.13
CA LEU A 416 7.26 16.50 3.49
C LEU A 416 8.51 16.97 4.23
N SER A 417 8.42 18.07 4.94
CA SER A 417 9.54 18.55 5.75
C SER A 417 9.82 17.57 6.87
N TYR A 418 11.10 17.37 7.16
CA TYR A 418 11.55 16.40 8.15
C TYR A 418 12.73 16.95 8.94
N ARG A 419 13.09 16.25 10.02
CA ARG A 419 14.30 16.54 10.79
C ARG A 419 15.39 15.53 10.45
N ASP A 420 16.61 16.02 10.28
CA ASP A 420 17.79 15.17 10.15
C ASP A 420 18.20 14.53 11.49
N GLY A 421 19.28 13.74 11.48
CA GLY A 421 19.79 13.07 12.69
C GLY A 421 20.25 14.03 13.80
N ASN A 422 20.43 15.32 13.51
CA ASN A 422 20.80 16.36 14.45
C ASN A 422 19.58 17.20 14.90
N GLY A 423 18.37 16.83 14.45
CA GLY A 423 17.14 17.55 14.77
C GLY A 423 16.91 18.81 13.95
N LYS A 424 17.75 19.10 12.95
CA LYS A 424 17.61 20.26 12.06
C LYS A 424 16.51 20.01 11.04
N TRP A 425 15.67 21.01 10.82
CA TRP A 425 14.65 20.97 9.78
C TRP A 425 15.26 20.97 8.38
N ILE A 426 14.67 20.16 7.50
CA ILE A 426 14.93 20.12 6.07
C ILE A 426 13.60 20.33 5.38
N GLY A 427 13.46 21.48 4.71
CA GLY A 427 12.21 21.94 4.13
C GLY A 427 11.29 22.65 5.10
N GLY A 428 10.38 23.44 4.54
CA GLY A 428 9.23 24.01 5.21
C GLY A 428 8.11 24.33 4.21
N LEU A 429 7.63 25.57 4.25
CA LEU A 429 6.32 25.93 3.69
C LEU A 429 6.23 25.71 2.16
N PHE A 430 7.22 26.13 1.37
CA PHE A 430 7.11 26.14 -0.09
C PHE A 430 7.33 24.75 -0.70
N ASN A 431 8.24 23.92 -0.18
CA ASN A 431 8.37 22.53 -0.67
C ASN A 431 7.18 21.63 -0.31
N GLU A 432 6.43 21.97 0.75
CA GLU A 432 5.21 21.26 1.13
C GLU A 432 3.98 21.76 0.36
N TRP A 433 3.77 23.06 0.32
CA TRP A 433 2.53 23.64 -0.24
C TRP A 433 2.67 24.08 -1.69
N GLY A 434 3.88 24.26 -2.19
CA GLY A 434 4.15 24.73 -3.54
C GLY A 434 3.94 26.23 -3.63
N THR A 435 3.73 26.71 -4.85
CA THR A 435 3.49 28.13 -5.13
C THR A 435 2.30 28.66 -4.34
N LEU A 436 2.51 29.70 -3.53
CA LEU A 436 1.49 30.30 -2.65
C LEU A 436 0.75 31.50 -3.28
N PHE A 437 0.65 31.57 -4.61
CA PHE A 437 -0.01 32.70 -5.25
C PHE A 437 -1.53 32.65 -5.12
N ASN A 438 -2.15 33.82 -5.01
CA ASN A 438 -3.60 33.96 -5.15
C ASN A 438 -3.99 33.93 -6.63
N HIS A 439 -4.04 32.73 -7.19
CA HIS A 439 -4.36 32.49 -8.60
C HIS A 439 -5.26 31.26 -8.75
N SER A 440 -6.03 31.17 -9.84
CA SER A 440 -6.90 30.01 -10.13
C SER A 440 -6.11 28.70 -10.20
N ASP A 441 -4.88 28.80 -10.69
CA ASP A 441 -3.97 27.66 -10.85
C ASP A 441 -3.20 27.35 -9.56
N HIS A 442 -3.42 28.11 -8.48
CA HIS A 442 -2.77 27.97 -7.19
C HIS A 442 -3.83 28.09 -6.07
N TYR A 443 -3.64 28.97 -5.07
CA TYR A 443 -4.53 29.08 -3.91
C TYR A 443 -5.45 30.29 -4.00
N LEU A 444 -6.70 30.09 -4.42
CA LEU A 444 -7.71 31.17 -4.39
C LEU A 444 -8.01 31.61 -2.95
N GLY A 445 -7.96 32.93 -2.71
CA GLY A 445 -8.27 33.55 -1.41
C GLY A 445 -7.11 33.56 -0.41
N LEU A 446 -5.88 33.41 -0.90
CA LEU A 446 -4.64 33.54 -0.11
C LEU A 446 -4.07 34.96 -0.24
N ASP A 447 -4.73 35.95 0.36
CA ASP A 447 -4.43 37.38 0.15
C ASP A 447 -3.22 37.90 0.94
N ASP A 448 -2.73 37.13 1.92
CA ASP A 448 -1.62 37.54 2.80
C ASP A 448 -0.25 37.38 2.13
N TRP A 449 -0.14 36.54 1.10
CA TRP A 449 1.10 36.22 0.41
C TRP A 449 1.18 36.95 -0.94
N GLU A 450 2.38 37.30 -1.37
CA GLU A 450 2.61 37.92 -2.67
C GLU A 450 2.10 37.02 -3.82
N PRO A 451 1.27 37.55 -4.74
CA PRO A 451 0.63 36.73 -5.76
C PRO A 451 1.41 36.66 -7.09
N GLU A 452 2.54 37.38 -7.22
CA GLU A 452 3.21 37.54 -8.51
C GLU A 452 4.74 37.58 -8.44
N HIS A 453 5.36 36.88 -9.39
CA HIS A 453 6.79 36.97 -9.69
C HIS A 453 7.07 38.23 -10.53
N PRO A 454 8.18 38.97 -10.32
CA PRO A 454 9.36 38.64 -9.50
C PRO A 454 9.37 39.20 -8.07
N TYR A 455 8.21 39.50 -7.49
CA TYR A 455 8.14 40.17 -6.19
C TYR A 455 7.99 39.23 -4.99
N ASP A 456 7.89 37.94 -5.23
CA ASP A 456 7.48 36.91 -4.29
C ASP A 456 8.65 36.29 -3.50
N TRP A 457 9.70 37.08 -3.31
CA TRP A 457 10.85 36.73 -2.50
C TRP A 457 10.65 37.12 -1.04
N TYR A 458 10.98 36.22 -0.13
CA TYR A 458 10.86 36.41 1.32
C TYR A 458 12.22 36.37 1.97
N TRP A 459 12.46 37.34 2.86
CA TRP A 459 13.70 37.38 3.62
C TRP A 459 13.83 36.20 4.59
N THR A 460 15.08 35.78 4.81
CA THR A 460 15.45 34.80 5.82
C THR A 460 16.44 35.38 6.83
N ILE A 461 16.61 34.70 7.96
CA ILE A 461 17.61 35.06 8.96
C ILE A 461 19.04 34.64 8.57
N ASP A 462 19.19 33.76 7.59
CA ASP A 462 20.48 33.22 7.17
C ASP A 462 21.22 34.21 6.27
N THR A 463 22.55 34.11 6.27
CA THR A 463 23.42 35.02 5.51
C THR A 463 24.49 34.26 4.73
N TYR A 464 24.92 34.81 3.60
CA TYR A 464 26.08 34.37 2.85
C TYR A 464 27.06 35.52 2.67
N LYS A 465 28.31 35.34 3.15
CA LYS A 465 29.36 36.39 3.11
C LYS A 465 28.93 37.75 3.69
N GLY A 466 27.99 37.75 4.64
CA GLY A 466 27.45 38.96 5.28
C GLY A 466 26.16 39.49 4.65
N ASP A 467 25.78 38.98 3.47
CA ASP A 467 24.55 39.38 2.78
C ASP A 467 23.37 38.46 3.18
N PRO A 468 22.18 39.01 3.47
CA PRO A 468 21.00 38.22 3.80
C PRO A 468 20.52 37.35 2.64
N LEU A 469 20.10 36.14 2.98
CA LEU A 469 19.46 35.21 2.05
C LEU A 469 17.95 35.47 1.96
N ARG A 470 17.41 35.18 0.79
CA ARG A 470 15.97 35.21 0.49
C ARG A 470 15.56 33.95 -0.25
N VAL A 471 14.29 33.60 -0.15
CA VAL A 471 13.69 32.44 -0.83
C VAL A 471 12.45 32.86 -1.62
N ASP A 472 12.36 32.40 -2.86
CA ASP A 472 11.23 32.57 -3.76
C ASP A 472 10.06 31.66 -3.35
N SER A 473 8.83 32.17 -3.37
CA SER A 473 7.66 31.40 -2.93
C SER A 473 7.03 30.54 -4.03
N GLY A 474 7.44 30.72 -5.28
CA GLY A 474 7.03 29.95 -6.44
C GLY A 474 7.67 28.56 -6.45
N ASP A 475 9.00 28.51 -6.54
CA ASP A 475 9.79 27.29 -6.72
C ASP A 475 10.80 27.01 -5.59
N GLY A 476 10.88 27.89 -4.60
CA GLY A 476 11.78 27.72 -3.45
C GLY A 476 13.25 27.96 -3.78
N ASP A 477 13.55 28.64 -4.88
CA ASP A 477 14.88 29.14 -5.20
C ASP A 477 15.38 30.09 -4.12
N LEU A 478 16.70 30.07 -3.89
CA LEU A 478 17.34 30.97 -2.95
C LEU A 478 18.47 31.75 -3.59
N TYR A 479 18.66 32.98 -3.11
CA TYR A 479 19.78 33.84 -3.48
C TYR A 479 20.12 34.80 -2.34
N TYR A 480 21.26 35.48 -2.44
CA TYR A 480 21.67 36.54 -1.50
C TYR A 480 21.52 37.91 -2.13
N ASN A 481 21.25 38.93 -1.32
CA ASN A 481 21.15 40.31 -1.78
C ASN A 481 21.74 41.28 -0.77
N GLU A 482 22.09 42.48 -1.22
CA GLU A 482 22.60 43.53 -0.34
C GLU A 482 21.61 43.86 0.79
N PRO A 483 22.08 44.08 2.03
CA PRO A 483 21.22 44.37 3.19
C PRO A 483 20.34 45.61 3.03
N ALA A 484 20.78 46.57 2.20
CA ALA A 484 20.07 47.82 1.96
C ALA A 484 18.87 47.67 1.00
N TYR A 485 18.72 46.50 0.36
CA TYR A 485 17.63 46.24 -0.56
C TYR A 485 16.29 46.14 0.20
N ARG A 486 15.22 46.74 -0.32
CA ARG A 486 13.95 46.90 0.42
C ARG A 486 12.70 46.37 -0.28
N VAL A 487 12.83 45.59 -1.35
CA VAL A 487 11.66 45.21 -2.17
C VAL A 487 11.17 43.78 -1.91
N TYR A 488 11.70 43.09 -0.90
CA TYR A 488 11.28 41.72 -0.57
C TYR A 488 10.31 41.70 0.61
N ARG A 489 9.62 40.58 0.76
CA ARG A 489 8.53 40.39 1.70
C ARG A 489 9.02 39.86 3.04
N ALA A 490 8.25 40.11 4.08
CA ALA A 490 8.43 39.51 5.39
C ALA A 490 7.33 38.49 5.65
N ALA A 491 7.73 37.29 6.06
CA ALA A 491 6.85 36.35 6.75
C ALA A 491 7.57 35.82 7.98
N CYS A 492 6.79 35.32 8.93
CA CYS A 492 7.25 34.95 10.25
C CYS A 492 6.79 33.55 10.59
N VAL A 493 7.63 32.78 11.28
CA VAL A 493 7.35 31.39 11.64
C VAL A 493 7.41 31.18 13.15
N LYS A 494 6.55 30.29 13.65
CA LYS A 494 6.55 29.83 15.03
C LYS A 494 6.37 28.30 15.06
N PRO A 495 7.08 27.57 15.93
CA PRO A 495 6.81 26.16 16.19
C PRO A 495 5.41 25.91 16.74
#